data_AF-A0A3L8SQ75-F1
#
_entry.id   AF-A0A3L8SQ75-F1
#
_cell.length_a   1.000
_cell.length_b   1.000
_cell.length_c   1.000
_cell.angle_alpha   90.00
_cell.angle_beta   90.00
_cell.angle_gamma   90.00
#
_symmetry.space_group_name_H-M   'P 1'
#
loop_
_entity.id
_entity.type
_entity.pdbx_description
1 polymer ?
#
loop_
_entity_poly.entity_id
_entity_poly.type
_entity_poly.pdbx_seq_one_letter_code
_entity_poly.pdbx_strand_id
1 'polypeptide(L)'
;MRLGELPRLIEQDEAAVQKFRSVPPGWTYEHDMELGRFLYDHSEKKLQCMDRTKEHINSIEVSSHMEDCDAAHLTDNLTFTFWESNGPPGQHWVRLNMKKGVIVKKLWLMLDGQSNSYVPRRVAVYGGTLSRLQHLRTVLINE
;
A
#
# COMPACT_ATOMS: atom_id res chain seq x y z
N MET A 1 6.26 -9.06 24.86
CA MET A 1 5.65 -7.87 24.22
C MET A 1 6.33 -6.64 24.81
N ARG A 2 7.32 -6.03 24.14
CA ARG A 2 7.84 -4.71 24.54
C ARG A 2 7.01 -3.69 23.77
N LEU A 3 6.04 -3.07 24.46
CA LEU A 3 5.40 -1.86 23.96
C LEU A 3 6.51 -0.83 23.77
N GLY A 4 6.72 -0.38 22.53
CA GLY A 4 7.67 0.70 22.24
C GLY A 4 7.29 1.95 23.02
N GLU A 5 8.28 2.78 23.36
CA GLU A 5 8.06 4.04 24.07
C GLU A 5 6.91 4.84 23.41
N LEU A 6 6.04 5.41 24.25
CA LEU A 6 4.99 6.32 23.80
C LEU A 6 5.66 7.41 22.94
N PRO A 7 5.17 7.72 21.73
CA PRO A 7 5.73 8.79 20.92
C PRO A 7 5.79 10.05 21.77
N ARG A 8 7.00 10.56 22.01
CA ARG A 8 7.17 11.82 22.74
C ARG A 8 6.49 12.90 21.91
N LEU A 9 5.57 13.62 22.54
CA LEU A 9 4.96 14.79 21.92
C LEU A 9 6.11 15.77 21.67
N ILE A 10 6.46 15.96 20.40
CA ILE A 10 7.55 16.86 20.02
C ILE A 10 7.09 18.25 20.46
N GLU A 11 7.88 18.91 21.31
CA GLU A 11 7.58 20.28 21.74
C GLU A 11 7.44 21.18 20.52
N GLN A 12 6.42 22.01 20.53
CA GLN A 12 6.12 22.94 19.45
C GLN A 12 7.30 23.90 19.27
N ASP A 13 7.93 23.87 18.10
CA ASP A 13 8.93 24.85 17.73
C ASP A 13 8.24 26.20 17.48
N GLU A 14 8.13 27.00 18.54
CA GLU A 14 7.53 28.34 18.49
C GLU A 14 8.18 29.24 17.45
N ALA A 15 9.50 29.13 17.23
CA ALA A 15 10.20 29.95 16.25
C ALA A 15 9.76 29.58 14.83
N ALA A 16 9.62 28.28 14.54
CA ALA A 16 9.06 27.82 13.28
C ALA A 16 7.60 28.26 13.12
N VAL A 17 6.77 28.10 14.16
CA VAL A 17 5.35 28.49 14.12
C VAL A 17 5.18 29.98 13.84
N GLN A 18 5.94 30.85 14.52
CA GLN A 18 5.87 32.30 14.24
C GLN A 18 6.33 32.63 12.83
N LYS A 19 7.34 31.93 12.31
CA LYS A 19 7.84 32.13 10.94
C LYS A 19 6.82 31.75 9.87
N PHE A 20 5.98 30.73 10.11
CA PHE A 20 4.97 30.28 9.16
C PHE A 20 3.61 30.99 9.27
N ARG A 21 3.46 31.95 10.20
CA ARG A 21 2.23 32.75 10.32
C ARG A 21 2.06 33.80 9.23
N SER A 22 3.14 34.19 8.58
CA SER A 22 3.13 35.19 7.52
C SER A 22 3.72 34.62 6.24
N VAL A 23 3.18 35.05 5.11
CA VAL A 23 3.76 34.74 3.80
C VAL A 23 5.16 35.39 3.70
N PRO A 24 6.18 34.70 3.18
CA PRO A 24 7.53 35.25 3.03
C PRO A 24 7.56 36.55 2.21
N PRO A 25 8.44 37.51 2.54
CA PRO A 25 8.64 38.70 1.72
C PRO A 25 9.02 38.35 0.28
N GLY A 26 8.39 38.99 -0.71
CA GLY A 26 8.64 38.73 -2.13
C GLY A 26 7.85 37.54 -2.71
N TRP A 27 7.02 36.87 -1.90
CA TRP A 27 6.08 35.87 -2.39
C TRP A 27 4.96 36.53 -3.18
N THR A 28 4.73 36.03 -4.39
CA THR A 28 3.71 36.56 -5.31
C THR A 28 2.67 35.49 -5.62
N TYR A 29 1.59 35.90 -6.28
CA TYR A 29 0.56 34.98 -6.75
C TYR A 29 1.12 33.89 -7.68
N GLU A 30 2.13 34.20 -8.49
CA GLU A 30 2.81 33.23 -9.35
C GLU A 30 3.49 32.12 -8.53
N HIS A 31 4.05 32.47 -7.37
CA HIS A 31 4.66 31.51 -6.43
C HIS A 31 3.59 30.63 -5.77
N ASP A 32 2.43 31.18 -5.41
CA ASP A 32 1.29 30.38 -4.95
C ASP A 32 0.80 29.40 -6.02
N MET A 33 0.76 29.85 -7.28
CA MET A 33 0.39 29.00 -8.41
C MET A 33 1.43 27.90 -8.67
N GLU A 34 2.72 28.21 -8.56
CA GLU A 34 3.79 27.21 -8.67
C GLU A 34 3.78 26.21 -7.50
N LEU A 35 3.53 26.67 -6.27
CA LEU A 35 3.36 25.80 -5.13
C LEU A 35 2.12 24.91 -5.29
N GLY A 36 1.00 25.46 -5.75
CA GLY A 36 -0.21 24.71 -6.05
C GLY A 36 0.03 23.64 -7.11
N ARG A 37 0.70 23.99 -8.22
CA ARG A 37 1.11 23.03 -9.26
C ARG A 37 2.06 21.97 -8.70
N PHE A 38 3.07 22.38 -7.94
CA PHE A 38 4.01 21.45 -7.30
C PHE A 38 3.29 20.49 -6.36
N LEU A 39 2.40 20.99 -5.50
CA LEU A 39 1.63 20.17 -4.58
C LEU A 39 0.68 19.24 -5.32
N TYR A 40 0.02 19.69 -6.38
CA TYR A 40 -0.82 18.84 -7.23
C TYR A 40 -0.01 17.74 -7.93
N ASP A 41 1.08 18.11 -8.61
CA ASP A 41 1.97 17.18 -9.30
C ASP A 41 2.58 16.14 -8.34
N HIS A 42 2.82 16.52 -7.09
CA HIS A 42 3.43 15.65 -6.09
C HIS A 42 2.42 14.95 -5.16
N SER A 43 1.18 15.44 -5.03
CA SER A 43 0.08 14.72 -4.41
C SER A 43 -0.40 13.61 -5.33
N GLU A 44 -0.50 13.91 -6.63
CA GLU A 44 -0.73 12.93 -7.68
C GLU A 44 0.44 11.95 -7.75
N LYS A 45 1.72 12.34 -7.66
CA LYS A 45 2.84 11.35 -7.58
C LYS A 45 2.87 10.51 -6.30
N LYS A 46 2.16 10.91 -5.24
CA LYS A 46 2.00 10.08 -4.03
C LYS A 46 0.91 9.01 -4.22
N LEU A 47 -0.07 9.28 -5.08
CA LEU A 47 -1.10 8.35 -5.56
C LEU A 47 -0.63 7.53 -6.78
N GLN A 48 0.17 8.14 -7.65
CA GLN A 48 0.91 7.62 -8.81
C GLN A 48 2.34 7.25 -8.45
N CYS A 49 2.62 6.89 -7.18
CA CYS A 49 3.58 5.83 -6.94
C CYS A 49 2.93 4.55 -7.47
N MET A 50 2.73 4.52 -8.80
CA MET A 50 2.32 3.39 -9.61
C MET A 50 3.00 2.21 -8.97
N ASP A 51 2.21 1.24 -8.56
CA ASP A 51 2.72 0.01 -8.02
C ASP A 51 3.67 -0.59 -9.07
N ARG A 52 4.96 -0.31 -8.92
CA ARG A 52 6.02 -0.86 -9.75
C ARG A 52 6.22 -2.33 -9.41
N THR A 53 5.29 -2.98 -8.70
CA THR A 53 5.31 -4.41 -8.41
C THR A 53 5.64 -5.21 -9.66
N LYS A 54 5.06 -4.89 -10.83
CA LYS A 54 5.37 -5.56 -12.11
C LYS A 54 6.85 -5.50 -12.51
N GLU A 55 7.59 -4.46 -12.13
CA GLU A 55 9.05 -4.36 -12.39
C GLU A 55 9.86 -5.31 -11.50
N HIS A 56 9.33 -5.67 -10.34
CA HIS A 56 10.02 -6.41 -9.28
C HIS A 56 9.60 -7.89 -9.17
N ILE A 57 8.52 -8.29 -9.85
CA ILE A 57 8.05 -9.67 -9.90
C ILE A 57 8.25 -10.29 -11.29
N ASN A 58 8.40 -11.61 -11.34
CA ASN A 58 8.36 -12.41 -12.55
C ASN A 58 6.90 -12.76 -12.93
N SER A 59 6.07 -13.07 -11.94
CA SER A 59 4.66 -13.41 -12.13
C SER A 59 3.87 -13.25 -10.83
N ILE A 60 2.56 -13.16 -10.99
CA ILE A 60 1.58 -13.25 -9.91
C ILE A 60 0.67 -14.46 -10.19
N GLU A 61 0.44 -15.27 -9.17
CA GLU A 61 -0.42 -16.44 -9.23
C GLU A 61 -1.46 -16.36 -8.12
N VAL A 62 -2.65 -16.91 -8.38
CA VAL A 62 -3.73 -16.99 -7.41
C VAL A 62 -4.27 -18.42 -7.35
N SER A 63 -4.89 -18.78 -6.22
CA SER A 63 -5.49 -20.11 -6.04
C SER A 63 -6.59 -20.44 -7.05
N SER A 64 -7.38 -19.42 -7.41
CA SER A 64 -8.63 -19.51 -8.16
C SER A 64 -9.09 -18.09 -8.48
N HIS A 65 -9.89 -17.89 -9.51
CA HIS A 65 -10.53 -16.60 -9.79
C HIS A 65 -11.95 -16.78 -10.34
N MET A 66 -12.81 -15.79 -10.13
CA MET A 66 -14.06 -15.61 -10.88
C MET A 66 -13.77 -15.11 -12.30
N GLU A 67 -14.74 -15.25 -13.19
CA GLU A 67 -14.67 -14.65 -14.53
C GLU A 67 -14.48 -13.13 -14.41
N ASP A 68 -13.63 -12.56 -15.26
CA ASP A 68 -13.25 -11.14 -15.28
C ASP A 68 -12.59 -10.55 -14.01
N CYS A 69 -12.36 -11.36 -12.95
CA CYS A 69 -11.76 -10.94 -11.69
C CYS A 69 -10.41 -11.63 -11.45
N ASP A 70 -9.48 -11.50 -12.40
CA ASP A 70 -8.25 -12.29 -12.46
C ASP A 70 -7.09 -11.75 -11.58
N ALA A 71 -5.94 -12.43 -11.62
CA ALA A 71 -4.76 -12.06 -10.84
C ALA A 71 -4.09 -10.76 -11.29
N ALA A 72 -4.29 -10.32 -12.54
CA ALA A 72 -3.67 -9.11 -13.07
C ALA A 72 -4.21 -7.85 -12.40
N HIS A 73 -5.47 -7.87 -11.97
CA HIS A 73 -6.15 -6.79 -11.23
C HIS A 73 -5.51 -6.48 -9.87
N LEU A 74 -4.71 -7.39 -9.31
CA LEU A 74 -3.96 -7.13 -8.07
C LEU A 74 -2.77 -6.17 -8.29
N THR A 75 -2.38 -5.90 -9.54
CA THR A 75 -1.17 -5.12 -9.88
C THR A 75 -1.39 -4.16 -11.05
N ASP A 76 -2.63 -3.88 -11.42
CA ASP A 76 -2.99 -3.01 -12.55
C ASP A 76 -3.05 -1.51 -12.18
N ASN A 77 -2.93 -1.18 -10.90
CA ASN A 77 -3.05 0.17 -10.33
C ASN A 77 -4.45 0.79 -10.43
N LEU A 78 -5.49 -0.02 -10.65
CA LEU A 78 -6.86 0.45 -10.73
C LEU A 78 -7.57 0.13 -9.42
N THR A 79 -8.22 1.13 -8.82
CA THR A 79 -8.93 0.96 -7.54
C THR A 79 -10.35 0.40 -7.70
N PHE A 80 -10.79 0.20 -8.94
CA PHE A 80 -12.13 -0.27 -9.29
C PHE A 80 -12.13 -1.69 -9.88
N THR A 81 -10.95 -2.29 -10.06
CA THR A 81 -10.76 -3.69 -10.41
C THR A 81 -10.32 -4.46 -9.16
N PHE A 82 -10.59 -5.75 -9.12
CA PHE A 82 -10.23 -6.61 -8.00
C PHE A 82 -10.08 -8.05 -8.44
N TRP A 83 -9.31 -8.80 -7.66
CA TRP A 83 -9.31 -10.26 -7.74
C TRP A 83 -10.39 -10.82 -6.81
N GLU A 84 -11.21 -11.73 -7.31
CA GLU A 84 -12.18 -12.49 -6.52
C GLU A 84 -11.87 -13.98 -6.63
N SER A 85 -11.67 -14.65 -5.49
CA SER A 85 -11.38 -16.07 -5.47
C SER A 85 -12.64 -16.91 -5.66
N ASN A 86 -12.59 -17.93 -6.52
CA ASN A 86 -13.66 -18.91 -6.72
C ASN A 86 -13.28 -20.29 -6.12
N GLY A 87 -13.27 -20.40 -4.79
CA GLY A 87 -12.87 -21.64 -4.10
C GLY A 87 -13.46 -21.78 -2.70
N PRO A 88 -13.12 -22.86 -1.97
CA PRO A 88 -13.60 -23.04 -0.60
C PRO A 88 -12.99 -22.05 0.40
N PRO A 89 -13.73 -21.65 1.46
CA PRO A 89 -13.21 -20.75 2.48
C PRO A 89 -11.90 -21.24 3.09
N GLY A 90 -10.95 -20.31 3.24
CA GLY A 90 -9.63 -20.59 3.84
C GLY A 90 -8.63 -21.27 2.90
N GLN A 91 -8.99 -21.51 1.64
CA GLN A 91 -8.09 -22.11 0.63
C GLN A 91 -7.59 -21.09 -0.41
N HIS A 92 -7.81 -19.79 -0.16
CA HIS A 92 -7.44 -18.72 -1.07
C HIS A 92 -6.01 -18.24 -0.80
N TRP A 93 -5.24 -18.03 -1.86
CA TRP A 93 -3.89 -17.49 -1.75
C TRP A 93 -3.53 -16.64 -2.97
N VAL A 94 -2.67 -15.65 -2.73
CA VAL A 94 -1.97 -14.85 -3.74
C VAL A 94 -0.47 -15.13 -3.58
N ARG A 95 0.23 -15.33 -4.69
CA ARG A 95 1.66 -15.61 -4.71
C ARG A 95 2.38 -14.65 -5.65
N LEU A 96 3.38 -13.96 -5.11
CA LEU A 96 4.28 -13.10 -5.85
C LEU A 96 5.60 -13.84 -6.09
N ASN A 97 5.91 -14.16 -7.36
CA ASN A 97 7.21 -14.72 -7.72
C ASN A 97 8.20 -13.57 -7.91
N MET A 98 8.98 -13.25 -6.88
CA MET A 98 9.89 -12.11 -6.88
C MET A 98 11.12 -12.32 -7.79
N LYS A 99 11.59 -11.26 -8.44
CA LYS A 99 12.90 -11.26 -9.13
C LYS A 99 14.04 -11.39 -8.12
N LYS A 100 15.14 -12.01 -8.54
CA LYS A 100 16.34 -12.15 -7.71
C LYS A 100 16.90 -10.76 -7.36
N GLY A 101 17.26 -10.55 -6.10
CA GLY A 101 17.84 -9.29 -5.62
C GLY A 101 16.82 -8.24 -5.17
N VAL A 102 15.52 -8.49 -5.30
CA VAL A 102 14.48 -7.59 -4.79
C VAL A 102 14.35 -7.72 -3.28
N ILE A 103 14.28 -6.57 -2.60
CA ILE A 103 14.05 -6.49 -1.16
C ILE A 103 12.65 -5.91 -0.91
N VAL A 104 11.77 -6.69 -0.30
CA VAL A 104 10.43 -6.23 0.11
C VAL A 104 10.53 -5.56 1.49
N LYS A 105 10.35 -4.24 1.53
CA LYS A 105 10.32 -3.48 2.80
C LYS A 105 8.91 -3.32 3.36
N LYS A 106 7.91 -3.22 2.47
CA LYS A 106 6.50 -3.05 2.80
C LYS A 106 5.69 -3.85 1.79
N LEU A 107 4.63 -4.48 2.26
CA LEU A 107 3.63 -5.16 1.45
C LEU A 107 2.27 -4.61 1.87
N TRP A 108 1.50 -4.13 0.91
CA TRP A 108 0.16 -3.59 1.12
C TRP A 108 -0.85 -4.55 0.50
N LEU A 109 -2.01 -4.67 1.12
CA LEU A 109 -3.17 -5.38 0.60
C LEU A 109 -4.35 -4.43 0.73
N MET A 110 -4.92 -4.04 -0.41
CA MET A 110 -6.14 -3.25 -0.44
C MET A 110 -7.34 -4.19 -0.48
N LEU A 111 -8.40 -3.82 0.25
CA LEU A 111 -9.60 -4.61 0.41
C LEU A 111 -10.79 -3.72 0.10
N ASP A 112 -11.78 -4.25 -0.62
CA ASP A 112 -13.07 -3.59 -0.76
C ASP A 112 -13.89 -3.78 0.51
N GLY A 113 -14.09 -2.71 1.26
CA GLY A 113 -14.85 -2.71 2.51
C GLY A 113 -16.37 -2.68 2.32
N GLN A 114 -16.88 -2.52 1.09
CA GLN A 114 -18.32 -2.43 0.85
C GLN A 114 -19.03 -3.78 0.98
N SER A 115 -18.33 -4.89 0.74
CA SER A 115 -18.88 -6.24 0.75
C SER A 115 -18.25 -7.09 1.86
N ASN A 116 -18.86 -7.04 3.05
CA ASN A 116 -18.29 -7.64 4.27
C ASN A 116 -18.00 -9.15 4.15
N SER A 117 -18.70 -9.87 3.26
CA SER A 117 -18.48 -11.30 3.02
C SER A 117 -17.16 -11.64 2.30
N TYR A 118 -16.58 -10.68 1.58
CA TYR A 118 -15.36 -10.88 0.78
C TYR A 118 -14.09 -10.39 1.50
N VAL A 119 -14.25 -9.64 2.58
CA VAL A 119 -13.14 -9.16 3.40
C VAL A 119 -12.57 -10.31 4.25
N PRO A 120 -11.28 -10.68 4.09
CA PRO A 120 -10.71 -11.77 4.86
C PRO A 120 -10.49 -11.35 6.31
N ARG A 121 -10.96 -12.14 7.28
CA ARG A 121 -10.71 -11.88 8.71
C ARG A 121 -9.25 -12.08 9.14
N ARG A 122 -8.49 -12.85 8.36
CA ARG A 122 -7.10 -13.19 8.67
C ARG A 122 -6.28 -13.33 7.39
N VAL A 123 -5.15 -12.63 7.34
CA VAL A 123 -4.15 -12.75 6.27
C VAL A 123 -2.84 -13.25 6.88
N ALA A 124 -2.37 -14.41 6.42
CA ALA A 124 -1.07 -14.94 6.82
C ALA A 124 -0.07 -14.73 5.68
N VAL A 125 1.02 -14.04 5.99
CA VAL A 125 2.11 -13.71 5.07
C VAL A 125 3.24 -14.71 5.25
N TYR A 126 3.66 -15.31 4.15
CA TYR A 126 4.79 -16.23 4.08
C TYR A 126 5.82 -15.71 3.10
N GLY A 127 7.08 -16.07 3.31
CA GLY A 127 8.17 -15.74 2.38
C GLY A 127 9.27 -16.79 2.43
N GLY A 128 10.02 -16.90 1.33
CA GLY A 128 11.05 -17.92 1.16
C GLY A 128 11.01 -18.52 -0.24
N THR A 129 11.69 -19.65 -0.41
CA THR A 129 11.63 -20.42 -1.66
C THR A 129 10.34 -21.23 -1.73
N LEU A 130 9.95 -21.66 -2.93
CA LEU A 130 8.74 -22.48 -3.14
C LEU A 130 8.71 -23.74 -2.27
N SER A 131 9.87 -24.36 -2.04
CA SER A 131 10.02 -25.55 -1.19
C SER A 131 10.12 -25.25 0.31
N ARG A 132 10.29 -23.99 0.70
CA ARG A 132 10.57 -23.60 2.09
C ARG A 132 10.01 -22.22 2.40
N LEU A 133 8.70 -22.10 2.32
CA LEU A 133 7.98 -20.92 2.79
C LEU A 133 8.02 -20.86 4.32
N GLN A 134 8.42 -19.72 4.86
CA GLN A 134 8.41 -19.43 6.29
C GLN A 134 7.30 -18.46 6.60
N HIS A 135 6.61 -18.69 7.72
CA HIS A 135 5.65 -17.75 8.23
C HIS A 135 6.34 -16.46 8.68
N LEU A 136 5.91 -15.31 8.16
CA LEU A 136 6.48 -14.01 8.48
C LEU A 136 5.57 -13.20 9.41
N ARG A 137 4.27 -13.20 9.13
CA ARG A 137 3.29 -12.39 9.86
C ARG A 137 1.87 -12.92 9.69
N THR A 138 1.05 -12.79 10.72
CA THR A 138 -0.41 -12.83 10.59
C THR A 138 -0.98 -11.44 10.87
N VAL A 139 -1.87 -10.99 10.00
CA VAL A 139 -2.68 -9.78 10.17
C VAL A 139 -4.11 -10.23 10.43
N LEU A 140 -4.68 -9.77 11.54
CA LEU A 140 -6.11 -9.92 11.84
C LEU A 140 -6.81 -8.66 11.36
N ILE A 141 -7.91 -8.84 10.63
CA ILE A 141 -8.70 -7.76 10.07
C ILE A 141 -10.02 -7.79 10.82
N ASN A 142 -10.21 -6.78 11.67
CA ASN A 142 -11.41 -6.59 12.45
C ASN A 142 -12.39 -5.72 11.66
N GLU A 143 -13.68 -5.99 11.82
CA GLU A 143 -14.77 -5.12 11.36
C GLU A 143 -14.80 -3.79 12.13
#